data_AF-A0A9D5PFG8-F1
#
_entry.id   AF-A0A9D5PFG8-F1
#
_cell.length_a   1.000
_cell.length_b   1.000
_cell.length_c   1.000
_cell.angle_alpha   90.00
_cell.angle_beta   90.00
_cell.angle_gamma   90.00
#
_symmetry.space_group_name_H-M   'P 1'
#
loop_
_entity.id
_entity.type
_entity.pdbx_description
1 polymer ?
#
loop_
_entity_poly.entity_id
_entity_poly.type
_entity_poly.pdbx_seq_one_letter_code
_entity_poly.pdbx_strand_id
1 'polypeptide(L)' 'MKRTILDADSGFGRWRKALARRLEADFPRTQFYTSHCTGDQVFAHLKAAMGEQLQTFRCGTIK' A
#
# COMPACT_ATOMS: atom_id res chain seq x y z
N MET A 1 11.76 18.58 18.86
CA MET A 1 10.76 17.83 18.07
C MET A 1 10.78 18.33 16.63
N LYS A 2 11.37 17.59 15.70
CA LYS A 2 11.34 17.94 14.27
C LYS A 2 10.18 17.19 13.62
N ARG A 3 9.15 17.93 13.24
CA ARG A 3 8.03 17.43 12.43
C ARG A 3 8.47 17.50 10.98
N THR A 4 9.01 16.40 10.46
CA THR A 4 9.36 16.30 9.04
C THR A 4 8.06 16.17 8.25
N ILE A 5 7.54 17.30 7.78
CA ILE A 5 6.55 17.36 6.71
C ILE A 5 7.37 17.34 5.41
N LEU A 6 7.70 16.15 4.94
CA LEU A 6 7.96 15.84 3.54
C LEU A 6 6.80 14.90 3.19
N ASP A 7 5.86 15.23 2.33
CA ASP A 7 6.02 15.70 0.97
C ASP A 7 4.86 16.61 0.57
N ALA A 8 5.18 17.69 -0.14
CA ALA A 8 4.24 18.34 -1.04
C ALA A 8 3.88 17.34 -2.16
N ASP A 9 2.70 16.74 -2.12
CA ASP A 9 2.24 15.85 -3.19
C ASP A 9 0.91 16.34 -3.76
N SER A 10 1.02 16.81 -5.01
CA SER A 10 -0.03 16.91 -6.02
C SER A 10 -1.12 15.85 -5.84
N GLY A 11 -2.39 16.24 -5.98
CA GLY A 11 -3.59 15.54 -5.47
C GLY A 11 -3.83 14.07 -5.86
N PHE A 12 -2.96 13.44 -6.64
CA PHE A 12 -3.07 12.06 -7.10
C PHE A 12 -2.59 11.01 -6.06
N GLY A 13 -1.77 11.39 -5.07
CA GLY A 13 -1.13 10.44 -4.14
C GLY A 13 -1.78 10.24 -2.77
N ARG A 14 -2.68 11.13 -2.33
CA ARG A 14 -3.17 11.16 -0.93
C ARG A 14 -4.07 9.99 -0.56
N TRP A 15 -4.94 9.56 -1.47
CA TRP A 15 -5.91 8.49 -1.17
C TRP A 15 -5.22 7.13 -0.96
N ARG A 16 -4.08 6.87 -1.61
CA ARG A 16 -3.31 5.62 -1.46
C ARG A 16 -2.73 5.48 -0.05
N LYS A 17 -2.13 6.57 0.46
CA LYS A 17 -1.62 6.63 1.85
C LYS A 17 -2.76 6.48 2.87
N ALA A 18 -3.90 7.15 2.62
CA ALA A 18 -5.07 7.04 3.49
C ALA A 18 -5.66 5.62 3.49
N LEU A 19 -5.74 4.97 2.32
CA LEU A 19 -6.20 3.60 2.17
C LEU A 19 -5.30 2.62 2.92
N ALA A 20 -3.97 2.70 2.72
CA ALA A 20 -3.01 1.83 3.42
C ALA A 20 -3.16 1.93 4.94
N ARG A 21 -3.19 3.14 5.49
CA ARG A 21 -3.37 3.36 6.94
C ARG A 21 -4.69 2.80 7.45
N ARG A 22 -5.77 2.90 6.66
CA ARG A 22 -7.07 2.36 7.03
C ARG A 22 -7.06 0.83 7.02
N LEU A 23 -6.45 0.20 6.02
CA LEU A 23 -6.32 -1.25 5.94
C LEU A 23 -5.50 -1.80 7.12
N GLU A 24 -4.39 -1.16 7.49
CA GLU A 24 -3.59 -1.58 8.65
C GLU A 24 -4.34 -1.42 9.97
N ALA A 25 -5.09 -0.32 10.13
CA ALA A 25 -5.84 -0.05 11.36
C ALA A 25 -7.04 -1.00 11.53
N ASP A 26 -7.80 -1.21 10.46
CA ASP A 26 -9.01 -2.03 10.48
C ASP A 26 -8.66 -3.53 10.47
N PHE A 27 -7.50 -3.91 9.92
CA PHE A 27 -7.10 -5.30 9.71
C PHE A 27 -5.60 -5.57 10.02
N PRO A 28 -5.15 -5.41 11.27
CA PRO A 28 -3.73 -5.40 11.63
C PRO A 28 -2.99 -6.74 11.46
N ARG A 29 -3.71 -7.84 11.22
CA ARG A 29 -3.16 -9.20 11.05
C ARG A 29 -3.49 -9.81 9.69
N THR A 30 -4.15 -9.05 8.81
CA THR A 30 -4.60 -9.56 7.53
C THR A 30 -3.50 -9.43 6.49
N GLN A 31 -3.27 -10.51 5.75
CA GLN A 31 -2.39 -10.52 4.60
C GLN A 31 -3.19 -10.15 3.34
N PHE A 32 -2.84 -9.04 2.71
CA PHE A 32 -3.46 -8.57 1.49
C PHE A 32 -2.70 -9.07 0.26
N TYR A 33 -3.46 -9.38 -0.79
CA TYR A 33 -2.93 -9.80 -2.08
C TYR A 33 -3.56 -8.94 -3.17
N THR A 34 -2.76 -8.52 -4.13
CA THR A 34 -3.26 -7.79 -5.29
C THR A 34 -2.52 -8.17 -6.56
N SER A 35 -3.16 -7.96 -7.71
CA SER A 35 -2.65 -8.32 -9.02
C SER A 35 -3.16 -7.36 -10.11
N HIS A 36 -2.69 -7.60 -11.33
CA HIS A 36 -3.22 -7.13 -12.61
C HIS A 36 -3.69 -5.66 -12.65
N CYS A 37 -4.94 -5.40 -12.24
CA CYS A 37 -5.59 -4.09 -12.38
C CYS A 37 -5.11 -3.02 -11.37
N THR A 38 -4.36 -3.39 -10.33
CA THR A 38 -3.83 -2.38 -9.39
C THR A 38 -2.77 -1.49 -10.03
N GLY A 39 -1.99 -2.04 -10.96
CA GLY A 39 -0.89 -1.34 -11.61
C GLY A 39 0.34 -1.15 -10.71
N ASP A 40 1.52 -1.17 -11.34
CA ASP A 40 2.81 -1.24 -10.64
C ASP A 40 3.08 -0.03 -9.75
N GLN A 41 2.70 1.17 -10.20
CA GLN A 41 2.90 2.40 -9.41
C GLN A 41 2.07 2.39 -8.13
N VAL A 42 0.80 2.00 -8.21
CA VAL A 42 -0.08 1.94 -7.03
C VAL A 42 0.40 0.83 -6.09
N PHE A 43 0.79 -0.32 -6.63
CA PHE A 43 1.36 -1.41 -5.84
C PHE A 43 2.62 -0.95 -5.08
N ALA A 44 3.56 -0.27 -5.74
CA ALA A 44 4.77 0.22 -5.09
C ALA A 44 4.46 1.18 -3.92
N HIS A 45 3.52 2.10 -4.09
CA HIS A 45 3.11 3.01 -3.03
C HIS A 45 2.42 2.30 -1.86
N LEU A 46 1.53 1.34 -2.14
CA LEU A 46 0.86 0.57 -1.09
C LEU A 46 1.85 -0.35 -0.37
N LYS A 47 2.78 -0.98 -1.10
CA LYS A 47 3.83 -1.85 -0.54
C LYS A 47 4.79 -1.08 0.35
N ALA A 48 5.15 0.15 -0.02
CA ALA A 48 5.97 1.03 0.81
C ALA A 48 5.28 1.40 2.13
N ALA A 49 3.95 1.49 2.15
CA ALA A 49 3.19 1.79 3.36
C ALA A 49 2.94 0.53 4.22
N MET A 50 2.48 -0.57 3.59
CA MET A 50 1.99 -1.77 4.28
C MET A 50 3.04 -2.86 4.51
N GLY A 51 4.23 -2.70 3.93
CA GLY A 51 5.35 -3.63 4.10
C GLY A 51 4.98 -5.07 3.72
N GLU A 52 5.28 -6.01 4.61
CA GLU A 52 5.05 -7.45 4.39
C GLU A 52 3.57 -7.82 4.26
N GLN A 53 2.65 -7.00 4.80
CA GLN A 53 1.20 -7.25 4.76
C GLN A 53 0.58 -7.12 3.36
N LEU A 54 1.29 -6.58 2.37
CA LEU A 54 0.84 -6.56 0.98
C LEU A 54 1.74 -7.43 0.11
N GLN A 55 1.18 -8.42 -0.58
CA GLN A 55 1.90 -9.28 -1.52
C GLN A 55 1.29 -9.15 -2.92
N THR A 56 2.15 -9.35 -3.92
CA THR A 56 1.64 -9.53 -5.29
C THR A 56 1.11 -10.95 -5.43
N PHE A 57 0.00 -11.09 -6.13
CA PHE A 57 -0.53 -12.37 -6.54
C PHE A 57 -0.40 -12.51 -8.06
N ARG A 58 0.12 -13.65 -8.51
CA ARG A 58 0.14 -14.02 -9.93
C ARG A 58 -0.46 -15.41 -10.08
N CYS A 59 -1.20 -15.65 -11.16
CA CYS A 59 -1.67 -17.00 -11.48
C CYS A 59 -0.48 -17.96 -11.50
N GLY A 60 -0.61 -19.10 -10.82
CA GLY A 60 0.46 -20.09 -10.67
C GLY A 60 1.44 -19.82 -9.52
N THR A 61 1.26 -18.75 -8.73
CA THR A 61 2.01 -18.58 -7.48
C THR A 61 1.49 -19.57 -6.45
N ILE A 62 2.23 -20.64 -6.19
CA ILE A 62 1.96 -21.61 -5.12
C ILE A 62 2.70 -21.12 -3.87
N LYS A 63 1.99 -21.07 -2.74
CA LYS A 63 2.53 -20.68 -1.43
C LYS A 63 3.45 -21.76 -0.86
#